data_AF-A0A7X4EIQ1-F1
#
_entry.id   AF-A0A7X4EIQ1-F1
#
_cell.length_a   1.000
_cell.length_b   1.000
_cell.length_c   1.000
_cell.angle_alpha   90.00
_cell.angle_beta   90.00
_cell.angle_gamma   90.00
#
_symmetry.space_group_name_H-M   'P 1'
#
loop_
_entity.id
_entity.type
_entity.pdbx_description
1 polymer ?
#
loop_
_entity_poly.entity_id
_entity_poly.type
_entity_poly.pdbx_seq_one_letter_code
_entity_poly.pdbx_strand_id
1 'polypeptide(L)'
;MIGNLRAGLVAVLATGSIAACDGMGAGGAPAAASSDEGYRRVVNVEVERLEPRGFTRVIRLPGVAMAMRDVVISAEEAGILRRIVREKGRPVRAGQTILQFDDAILRAQVQAATAQAEYAREVWERTKRLYEQDSIGSELGYYEAQYNAEQARGNLTALEERLARTTVAAPISGVLDDRLVEIGAMVSPGTPVARIVQTDTIRITAGAPERYALALPVGARASVSFDALGDEVYEGEVTYVGAVVDPESRTFPIELDLPNPGGVIKSGMIAEISVVQEEIADALVVPQQALVAMEEGYVVFVVEGAGDDARAEARTVEVAVSQGNDIVVGSGVNSGDLLVVVGQQGLTGGDRVRVVSSSGDAEEGGE
;
A
#
# COMPACT_ATOMS: atom_id res chain seq x y z
N MET A 1 45.90 -32.05 19.63
CA MET A 1 46.74 -30.88 19.94
C MET A 1 45.95 -30.05 20.95
N ILE A 2 46.17 -30.19 22.26
CA ILE A 2 47.22 -29.55 23.10
C ILE A 2 47.17 -28.02 22.91
N GLY A 3 47.02 -27.14 23.91
CA GLY A 3 47.03 -27.20 25.38
C GLY A 3 46.58 -25.82 25.93
N ASN A 4 45.96 -25.74 27.11
CA ASN A 4 46.54 -25.58 28.45
C ASN A 4 47.04 -24.15 28.83
N LEU A 5 46.47 -23.67 29.96
CA LEU A 5 47.13 -23.17 31.19
C LEU A 5 47.31 -21.66 31.49
N ARG A 6 46.75 -21.25 32.65
CA ARG A 6 47.31 -20.52 33.84
C ARG A 6 46.33 -19.43 34.32
N ALA A 7 45.71 -19.48 35.51
CA ALA A 7 46.17 -19.63 36.90
C ALA A 7 47.09 -18.49 37.39
N GLY A 8 46.58 -17.69 38.33
CA GLY A 8 47.32 -16.69 39.11
C GLY A 8 46.52 -16.26 40.35
N LEU A 9 47.01 -16.65 41.52
CA LEU A 9 46.48 -16.46 42.88
C LEU A 9 47.48 -15.59 43.69
N VAL A 10 47.12 -15.23 44.94
CA VAL A 10 47.93 -14.64 46.05
C VAL A 10 47.80 -13.10 46.14
N ALA A 11 47.20 -12.42 47.14
CA ALA A 11 47.16 -12.47 48.63
C ALA A 11 48.20 -11.56 49.34
N VAL A 12 47.86 -11.15 50.58
CA VAL A 12 48.62 -10.45 51.68
C VAL A 12 48.05 -9.04 51.99
N LEU A 13 47.38 -8.70 53.11
CA LEU A 13 47.52 -8.82 54.59
C LEU A 13 48.21 -7.62 55.30
N ALA A 14 47.71 -7.35 56.52
CA ALA A 14 48.24 -6.57 57.66
C ALA A 14 47.82 -5.08 57.75
N THR A 15 46.85 -4.68 58.61
CA THR A 15 46.83 -4.53 60.09
C THR A 15 47.78 -3.48 60.68
N GLY A 16 47.22 -2.51 61.41
CA GLY A 16 47.93 -1.60 62.30
C GLY A 16 46.99 -0.85 63.24
N SER A 17 46.77 -1.40 64.43
CA SER A 17 46.09 -0.78 65.57
C SER A 17 47.10 -0.08 66.48
N ILE A 18 46.85 1.14 66.96
CA ILE A 18 47.31 1.63 68.27
C ILE A 18 46.23 2.53 68.89
N ALA A 19 45.99 2.31 70.18
CA ALA A 19 44.98 2.91 71.03
C ALA A 19 45.52 4.07 71.90
N ALA A 20 44.56 4.75 72.56
CA ALA A 20 44.63 5.47 73.85
C ALA A 20 45.02 6.97 73.83
N CYS A 21 44.11 7.84 74.28
CA CYS A 21 44.05 8.32 75.68
C CYS A 21 42.91 9.33 75.94
N ASP A 22 42.38 9.21 77.15
CA ASP A 22 41.45 10.03 77.95
C ASP A 22 41.48 11.57 77.81
N GLY A 23 40.29 12.17 77.96
CA GLY A 23 40.05 13.08 79.10
C GLY A 23 40.06 14.60 78.90
N MET A 24 38.84 15.18 78.87
CA MET A 24 38.44 16.45 79.52
C MET A 24 38.82 17.80 78.86
N GLY A 25 37.80 18.57 78.46
CA GLY A 25 37.92 19.99 78.13
C GLY A 25 36.65 20.61 77.57
N ALA A 26 35.76 21.07 78.45
CA ALA A 26 34.57 21.84 78.11
C ALA A 26 34.95 23.22 77.52
N GLY A 27 34.38 23.55 76.36
CA GLY A 27 34.48 24.87 75.74
C GLY A 27 33.36 25.03 74.72
N GLY A 28 32.27 25.70 75.13
CA GLY A 28 31.10 25.94 74.30
C GLY A 28 31.45 26.81 73.09
N ALA A 29 31.17 26.28 71.91
CA ALA A 29 30.99 27.05 70.68
C ALA A 29 29.48 27.21 70.44
N PRO A 30 28.98 28.42 70.13
CA PRO A 30 27.56 28.62 69.92
C PRO A 30 27.09 27.84 68.69
N ALA A 31 26.05 27.03 68.88
CA ALA A 31 25.23 26.52 67.80
C ALA A 31 24.69 27.71 66.99
N ALA A 32 25.27 27.95 65.83
CA ALA A 32 24.68 28.81 64.82
C ALA A 32 23.41 28.09 64.34
N ALA A 33 22.27 28.60 64.83
CA ALA A 33 20.96 28.20 64.40
C ALA A 33 20.83 28.38 62.88
N SER A 34 20.38 27.30 62.25
CA SER A 34 19.87 27.24 60.90
C SER A 34 18.88 28.37 60.61
N SER A 35 19.18 29.17 59.60
CA SER A 35 18.19 29.95 58.86
C SER A 35 17.92 29.21 57.55
N ASP A 36 17.01 28.24 57.62
CA ASP A 36 16.41 27.63 56.43
C ASP A 36 15.25 28.52 55.97
N GLU A 37 15.57 29.69 55.42
CA GLU A 37 14.67 30.36 54.48
C GLU A 37 14.88 29.70 53.13
N GLY A 38 14.29 28.51 52.98
CA GLY A 38 14.28 27.78 51.73
C GLY A 38 13.73 28.67 50.62
N TYR A 39 14.59 29.01 49.66
CA TYR A 39 14.16 29.53 48.36
C TYR A 39 13.14 28.52 47.81
N ARG A 40 11.86 28.87 47.89
CA ARG A 40 10.77 28.03 47.39
C ARG A 40 10.89 28.00 45.88
N ARG A 41 11.54 26.95 45.37
CA ARG A 41 11.69 26.71 43.94
C ARG A 41 10.30 26.44 43.37
N VAL A 42 9.74 27.45 42.69
CA VAL A 42 8.53 27.32 41.89
C VAL A 42 8.97 27.20 40.45
N VAL A 43 8.64 26.09 39.82
CA VAL A 43 8.96 25.84 38.41
C VAL A 43 7.78 26.27 37.56
N ASN A 44 8.04 27.07 36.54
CA ASN A 44 7.04 27.46 35.56
C ASN A 44 6.84 26.31 34.57
N VAL A 45 5.59 25.91 34.37
CA VAL A 45 5.22 24.79 33.50
C VAL A 45 4.10 25.18 32.55
N GLU A 46 4.08 24.55 31.39
CA GLU A 46 2.93 24.57 30.47
C GLU A 46 2.19 23.24 30.62
N VAL A 47 0.87 23.29 30.65
CA VAL A 47 0.03 22.11 30.83
C VAL A 47 -0.95 21.91 29.68
N GLU A 48 -1.28 20.65 29.43
CA GLU A 48 -2.30 20.21 28.50
C GLU A 48 -3.31 19.35 29.25
N ARG A 49 -4.61 19.58 29.04
CA ARG A 49 -5.65 18.74 29.63
C ARG A 49 -5.77 17.46 28.80
N LEU A 50 -5.62 16.31 29.44
CA LEU A 50 -5.78 15.02 28.78
C LEU A 50 -7.26 14.70 28.59
N GLU A 51 -7.69 14.64 27.34
CA GLU A 51 -9.03 14.18 26.96
C GLU A 51 -8.93 12.93 26.08
N PRO A 52 -9.83 11.95 26.24
CA PRO A 52 -9.89 10.79 25.36
C PRO A 52 -10.12 11.27 23.92
N ARG A 53 -9.24 10.87 23.01
CA ARG A 53 -9.40 11.12 21.58
C ARG A 53 -9.11 9.87 20.78
N GLY A 54 -9.67 9.82 19.56
CA GLY A 54 -9.36 8.77 18.60
C GLY A 54 -7.89 8.82 18.20
N PHE A 55 -7.22 7.67 18.26
CA PHE A 55 -5.86 7.49 17.79
C PHE A 55 -5.81 6.39 16.74
N THR A 56 -5.30 6.73 15.56
CA THR A 56 -5.16 5.80 14.44
C THR A 56 -3.69 5.65 14.11
N ARG A 57 -3.15 4.44 14.34
CA ARG A 57 -1.79 4.10 13.94
C ARG A 57 -1.78 3.66 12.49
N VAL A 58 -0.97 4.31 11.66
CA VAL A 58 -0.81 3.94 10.25
C VAL A 58 0.58 3.36 9.93
N ILE A 59 0.66 2.44 8.99
CA ILE A 59 1.91 1.97 8.38
C ILE A 59 2.07 2.69 7.05
N ARG A 60 3.19 3.40 6.88
CA ARG A 60 3.51 4.10 5.63
C ARG A 60 4.40 3.24 4.76
N LEU A 61 4.00 3.02 3.52
CA LEU A 61 4.67 2.18 2.55
C LEU A 61 4.80 2.93 1.21
N PRO A 62 5.99 2.95 0.60
CA PRO A 62 6.12 3.40 -0.77
C PRO A 62 5.52 2.35 -1.72
N GLY A 63 4.78 2.82 -2.71
CA GLY A 63 4.16 1.99 -3.73
C GLY A 63 4.26 2.59 -5.13
N VAL A 64 3.78 1.84 -6.11
CA VAL A 64 3.74 2.24 -7.51
C VAL A 64 2.35 1.98 -8.07
N ALA A 65 1.80 2.97 -8.77
CA ALA A 65 0.60 2.81 -9.54
C ALA A 65 0.87 1.97 -10.79
N MET A 66 0.05 0.94 -11.00
CA MET A 66 0.08 0.06 -12.16
C MET A 66 -1.30 0.07 -12.82
N ALA A 67 -1.32 0.02 -14.14
CA ALA A 67 -2.57 -0.19 -14.86
C ALA A 67 -3.19 -1.54 -14.47
N MET A 68 -4.52 -1.58 -14.32
CA MET A 68 -5.24 -2.80 -13.99
C MET A 68 -5.02 -3.92 -15.03
N ARG A 69 -4.96 -3.53 -16.31
CA ARG A 69 -4.60 -4.41 -17.42
C ARG A 69 -3.74 -3.65 -18.41
N ASP A 70 -2.69 -4.30 -18.86
CA ASP A 70 -1.79 -3.80 -19.90
C ASP A 70 -1.59 -4.91 -20.92
N VAL A 71 -2.13 -4.70 -22.12
CA VAL A 71 -2.20 -5.72 -23.16
C VAL A 71 -1.52 -5.21 -24.42
N VAL A 72 -0.45 -5.92 -24.80
CA VAL A 72 0.17 -5.78 -26.11
C VAL A 72 -0.55 -6.70 -27.08
N ILE A 73 -1.13 -6.11 -28.12
CA ILE A 73 -1.83 -6.81 -29.19
C ILE A 73 -0.80 -7.10 -30.27
N SER A 74 -0.79 -8.34 -30.74
CA SER A 74 0.03 -8.78 -31.86
C SER A 74 -0.82 -9.07 -33.10
N ALA A 75 -0.21 -8.98 -34.27
CA ALA A 75 -0.82 -9.44 -35.50
C ALA A 75 -1.06 -10.96 -35.44
N GLU A 76 -2.23 -11.41 -35.86
CA GLU A 76 -2.55 -12.84 -35.96
C GLU A 76 -2.39 -13.40 -37.39
N GLU A 77 -2.43 -12.52 -38.40
CA GLU A 77 -2.25 -12.85 -39.82
C GLU A 77 -1.17 -11.93 -40.43
N ALA A 78 -0.44 -12.43 -41.42
CA ALA A 78 0.53 -11.63 -42.15
C ALA A 78 -0.17 -10.63 -43.08
N GLY A 79 0.36 -9.41 -43.18
CA GLY A 79 -0.23 -8.41 -44.06
C GLY A 79 0.47 -7.06 -44.02
N ILE A 80 0.09 -6.18 -44.93
CA ILE A 80 0.54 -4.79 -44.95
C ILE A 80 -0.52 -3.94 -44.26
N LEU A 81 -0.12 -3.08 -43.32
CA LEU A 81 -1.06 -2.19 -42.65
C LEU A 81 -1.64 -1.19 -43.66
N ARG A 82 -2.94 -1.28 -43.90
CA ARG A 82 -3.61 -0.47 -44.92
C ARG A 82 -4.31 0.75 -44.32
N ARG A 83 -4.89 0.59 -43.13
CA ARG A 83 -5.70 1.65 -42.50
C ARG A 83 -5.56 1.64 -40.99
N ILE A 84 -5.42 2.85 -40.44
CA ILE A 84 -5.54 3.12 -39.01
C ILE A 84 -6.97 3.64 -38.77
N VAL A 85 -7.72 2.96 -37.91
CA VAL A 85 -9.10 3.32 -37.55
C VAL A 85 -9.13 4.15 -36.26
N ARG A 86 -8.16 3.93 -35.37
CA ARG A 86 -8.00 4.67 -34.12
C ARG A 86 -6.59 5.16 -33.89
N GLU A 87 -6.50 6.41 -33.48
CA GLU A 87 -5.26 7.07 -33.13
C GLU A 87 -4.85 6.78 -31.68
N LYS A 88 -3.54 6.85 -31.41
CA LYS A 88 -2.96 6.76 -30.07
C LYS A 88 -3.54 7.82 -29.14
N GLY A 89 -3.61 7.50 -27.85
CA GLY A 89 -4.19 8.33 -26.80
C GLY A 89 -5.72 8.38 -26.76
N ARG A 90 -6.41 7.69 -27.66
CA ARG A 90 -7.88 7.65 -27.67
C ARG A 90 -8.42 6.46 -26.87
N PRO A 91 -9.57 6.62 -26.19
CA PRO A 91 -10.24 5.50 -25.54
C PRO A 91 -10.81 4.53 -26.59
N VAL A 92 -10.73 3.25 -26.27
CA VAL A 92 -11.23 2.14 -27.08
C VAL A 92 -12.09 1.22 -26.22
N ARG A 93 -13.12 0.63 -26.83
CA ARG A 93 -13.97 -0.38 -26.20
C ARG A 93 -13.56 -1.78 -26.66
N ALA A 94 -13.77 -2.78 -25.82
CA ALA A 94 -13.62 -4.18 -26.23
C ALA A 94 -14.40 -4.47 -27.53
N GLY A 95 -13.77 -5.16 -28.47
CA GLY A 95 -14.28 -5.45 -29.81
C GLY A 95 -14.16 -4.32 -30.84
N GLN A 96 -13.72 -3.12 -30.44
CA GLN A 96 -13.57 -2.00 -31.35
C GLN A 96 -12.36 -2.17 -32.27
N THR A 97 -12.55 -2.00 -33.58
CA THR A 97 -11.46 -2.03 -34.56
C THR A 97 -10.47 -0.88 -34.36
N ILE A 98 -9.18 -1.21 -34.37
CA ILE A 98 -8.07 -0.29 -34.20
C ILE A 98 -7.30 -0.13 -35.50
N LEU A 99 -6.96 -1.25 -36.13
CA LEU A 99 -6.13 -1.34 -37.33
C LEU A 99 -6.75 -2.33 -38.32
N GLN A 100 -6.47 -2.14 -39.60
CA GLN A 100 -6.86 -3.06 -40.65
C GLN A 100 -5.70 -3.31 -41.62
N PHE A 101 -5.32 -4.57 -41.74
CA PHE A 101 -4.36 -5.05 -42.73
C PHE A 101 -5.03 -5.21 -44.10
N ASP A 102 -4.20 -5.26 -45.14
CA ASP A 102 -4.70 -5.54 -46.48
C ASP A 102 -5.30 -6.94 -46.56
N ASP A 103 -6.57 -7.00 -46.93
CA ASP A 103 -7.39 -8.19 -46.87
C ASP A 103 -7.95 -8.59 -48.26
N ALA A 104 -7.52 -7.89 -49.32
CA ALA A 104 -8.06 -8.07 -50.67
C ALA A 104 -7.97 -9.52 -51.17
N ILE A 105 -6.83 -10.17 -50.94
CA ILE A 105 -6.61 -11.58 -51.35
C ILE A 105 -7.50 -12.52 -50.54
N LEU A 106 -7.56 -12.33 -49.21
CA LEU A 106 -8.38 -13.18 -48.34
C LEU A 106 -9.87 -13.02 -48.62
N ARG A 107 -10.36 -11.80 -48.89
CA ARG A 107 -11.75 -11.57 -49.32
C ARG A 107 -12.08 -12.33 -50.60
N ALA A 108 -11.20 -12.29 -51.60
CA ALA A 108 -11.40 -13.02 -52.86
C ALA A 108 -11.42 -14.54 -52.63
N GLN A 109 -10.56 -15.05 -51.75
CA GLN A 109 -10.54 -16.48 -51.38
C GLN A 109 -11.83 -16.90 -50.64
N VAL A 110 -12.30 -16.09 -49.70
CA VAL A 110 -13.58 -16.32 -49.00
C VAL A 110 -14.74 -16.34 -50.00
N GLN A 111 -14.77 -15.40 -50.96
CA GLN A 111 -15.81 -15.38 -52.00
C GLN A 111 -15.82 -16.65 -52.85
N ALA A 112 -14.64 -17.13 -53.28
CA ALA A 112 -14.52 -18.38 -54.04
C ALA A 112 -14.93 -19.61 -53.21
N ALA A 113 -14.52 -19.67 -51.94
CA ALA A 113 -14.88 -20.75 -51.03
C ALA A 113 -16.38 -20.75 -50.67
N THR A 114 -17.00 -19.57 -50.62
CA THR A 114 -18.45 -19.43 -50.40
C THR A 114 -19.22 -20.10 -51.53
N ALA A 115 -18.89 -19.77 -52.78
CA ALA A 115 -19.53 -20.37 -53.95
C ALA A 115 -19.35 -21.90 -53.99
N GLN A 116 -18.15 -22.39 -53.64
CA GLN A 116 -17.87 -23.82 -53.59
C GLN A 116 -18.66 -24.54 -52.48
N ALA A 117 -18.77 -23.93 -51.29
CA ALA A 117 -19.54 -24.48 -50.17
C ALA A 117 -21.04 -24.49 -50.46
N GLU A 118 -21.56 -23.44 -51.09
CA GLU A 118 -22.96 -23.38 -51.54
C GLU A 118 -23.27 -24.47 -52.57
N TYR A 119 -22.41 -24.63 -53.58
CA TYR A 119 -22.55 -25.68 -54.59
C TYR A 119 -22.53 -27.09 -53.97
N ALA A 120 -21.54 -27.38 -53.11
CA ALA A 120 -21.42 -28.69 -52.47
C ALA A 120 -22.62 -28.98 -51.55
N ARG A 121 -23.14 -27.96 -50.85
CA ARG A 121 -24.35 -28.06 -50.05
C ARG A 121 -25.57 -28.41 -50.90
N GLU A 122 -25.79 -27.72 -52.02
CA GLU A 122 -26.93 -28.00 -52.92
C GLU A 122 -26.87 -29.43 -53.48
N VAL A 123 -25.68 -29.89 -53.86
CA VAL A 123 -25.45 -31.27 -54.32
C VAL A 123 -25.80 -32.26 -53.22
N TRP A 124 -25.31 -32.05 -51.99
CA TRP A 124 -25.62 -32.92 -50.85
C TRP A 124 -27.12 -32.91 -50.53
N GLU A 125 -27.77 -31.75 -50.47
CA GLU A 125 -29.22 -31.65 -50.20
C GLU A 125 -30.06 -32.37 -51.25
N ARG A 126 -29.65 -32.30 -52.52
CA ARG A 126 -30.30 -33.03 -53.61
C ARG A 126 -30.08 -34.54 -53.48
N THR A 127 -28.85 -35.00 -53.28
CA THR A 127 -28.52 -36.42 -53.13
C THR A 127 -29.18 -37.03 -51.90
N LYS A 128 -29.20 -36.29 -50.78
CA LYS A 128 -29.89 -36.67 -49.56
C LYS A 128 -31.38 -36.92 -49.80
N ARG A 129 -32.05 -36.01 -50.51
CA ARG A 129 -33.47 -36.15 -50.84
C ARG A 129 -33.73 -37.38 -51.71
N LEU A 130 -32.93 -37.55 -52.77
CA LEU A 130 -33.06 -38.71 -53.67
C LEU A 130 -32.84 -40.02 -52.93
N TYR A 131 -31.88 -40.09 -52.02
CA TYR A 131 -31.56 -41.29 -51.26
C TYR A 131 -32.57 -41.59 -50.14
N GLU A 132 -32.89 -40.61 -49.29
CA GLU A 132 -33.74 -40.81 -48.11
C GLU A 132 -35.25 -40.83 -48.43
N GLN A 133 -35.70 -40.04 -49.42
CA GLN A 133 -37.14 -39.93 -49.75
C GLN A 133 -37.52 -40.81 -50.94
N ASP A 134 -36.73 -40.74 -52.02
CA ASP A 134 -37.07 -41.42 -53.27
C ASP A 134 -36.45 -42.83 -53.36
N SER A 135 -35.56 -43.22 -52.42
CA SER A 135 -34.80 -44.48 -52.43
C SER A 135 -33.96 -44.68 -53.70
N ILE A 136 -33.45 -43.58 -54.28
CA ILE A 136 -32.64 -43.53 -55.50
C ILE A 136 -31.20 -43.17 -55.14
N GLY A 137 -30.24 -43.99 -55.56
CA GLY A 137 -28.80 -43.73 -55.43
C GLY A 137 -28.05 -44.82 -54.65
N SER A 138 -26.75 -44.63 -54.46
CA SER A 138 -25.91 -45.52 -53.65
C SER A 138 -25.62 -44.90 -52.29
N GLU A 139 -25.47 -45.73 -51.26
CA GLU A 139 -25.02 -45.31 -49.92
C GLU A 139 -23.66 -44.61 -49.99
N LEU A 140 -22.76 -45.11 -50.83
CA LEU A 140 -21.46 -44.47 -51.07
C LEU A 140 -21.61 -43.05 -51.61
N GLY A 141 -22.44 -42.84 -52.63
CA GLY A 141 -22.67 -41.51 -53.21
C GLY A 141 -23.34 -40.53 -52.24
N TYR A 142 -24.20 -41.04 -51.35
CA TYR A 142 -24.78 -40.26 -50.25
C TYR A 142 -23.68 -39.73 -49.31
N TYR A 143 -22.82 -40.62 -48.79
CA TYR A 143 -21.74 -40.21 -47.89
C TYR A 143 -20.68 -39.35 -48.58
N GLU A 144 -20.33 -39.63 -49.84
CA GLU A 144 -19.40 -38.79 -50.61
C GLU A 144 -19.90 -37.34 -50.75
N ALA A 145 -21.17 -37.16 -51.08
CA ALA A 145 -21.77 -35.83 -51.17
C ALA A 145 -21.78 -35.12 -49.80
N GLN A 146 -22.08 -35.85 -48.73
CA GLN A 146 -22.02 -35.33 -47.36
C GLN A 146 -20.60 -34.86 -47.00
N TYR A 147 -19.60 -35.72 -47.16
CA TYR A 147 -18.22 -35.38 -46.82
C TYR A 147 -17.68 -34.22 -47.64
N ASN A 148 -18.05 -34.12 -48.93
CA ASN A 148 -17.67 -32.99 -49.77
C ASN A 148 -18.29 -31.68 -49.26
N ALA A 149 -19.58 -31.68 -48.91
CA ALA A 149 -20.23 -30.50 -48.33
C ALA A 149 -19.59 -30.08 -47.00
N GLU A 150 -19.28 -31.05 -46.13
CA GLU A 150 -18.58 -30.80 -44.86
C GLU A 150 -17.16 -30.24 -45.08
N GLN A 151 -16.40 -30.80 -46.03
CA GLN A 151 -15.07 -30.34 -46.38
C GLN A 151 -15.08 -28.90 -46.95
N ALA A 152 -15.99 -28.62 -47.88
CA ALA A 152 -16.12 -27.29 -48.49
C ALA A 152 -16.51 -26.25 -47.44
N ARG A 153 -17.43 -26.60 -46.53
CA ARG A 153 -17.79 -25.74 -45.38
C ARG A 153 -16.60 -25.50 -44.46
N GLY A 154 -15.84 -26.54 -44.11
CA GLY A 154 -14.65 -26.40 -43.27
C GLY A 154 -13.61 -25.46 -43.87
N ASN A 155 -13.39 -25.53 -45.18
CA ASN A 155 -12.49 -24.62 -45.90
C ASN A 155 -12.99 -23.16 -45.90
N LEU A 156 -14.30 -22.94 -46.12
CA LEU A 156 -14.89 -21.60 -46.01
C LEU A 156 -14.67 -21.01 -44.62
N THR A 157 -15.02 -21.75 -43.56
CA THR A 157 -14.85 -21.29 -42.18
C THR A 157 -13.38 -20.97 -41.86
N ALA A 158 -12.43 -21.78 -42.33
CA ALA A 158 -11.00 -21.50 -42.15
C ALA A 158 -10.56 -20.18 -42.81
N LEU A 159 -11.09 -19.86 -44.00
CA LEU A 159 -10.77 -18.62 -44.70
C LEU A 159 -11.47 -17.40 -44.09
N GLU A 160 -12.69 -17.55 -43.59
CA GLU A 160 -13.41 -16.49 -42.86
C GLU A 160 -12.67 -16.11 -41.57
N GLU A 161 -12.17 -17.08 -40.81
CA GLU A 161 -11.36 -16.85 -39.62
C GLU A 161 -10.07 -16.10 -39.94
N ARG A 162 -9.36 -16.50 -41.01
CA ARG A 162 -8.16 -15.79 -41.46
C ARG A 162 -8.46 -14.37 -41.92
N LEU A 163 -9.58 -14.16 -42.61
CA LEU A 163 -10.04 -12.83 -43.00
C LEU A 163 -10.36 -11.97 -41.76
N ALA A 164 -11.03 -12.51 -40.75
CA ALA A 164 -11.33 -11.80 -39.51
C ALA A 164 -10.04 -11.32 -38.81
N ARG A 165 -9.00 -12.15 -38.79
CA ARG A 165 -7.66 -11.85 -38.21
C ARG A 165 -6.89 -10.73 -38.92
N THR A 166 -7.32 -10.29 -40.11
CA THR A 166 -6.76 -9.09 -40.76
C THR A 166 -7.22 -7.79 -40.08
N THR A 167 -8.28 -7.85 -39.29
CA THR A 167 -8.83 -6.71 -38.56
C THR A 167 -8.42 -6.82 -37.10
N VAL A 168 -7.60 -5.88 -36.63
CA VAL A 168 -7.16 -5.86 -35.23
C VAL A 168 -8.20 -5.13 -34.40
N ALA A 169 -8.86 -5.86 -33.51
CA ALA A 169 -9.81 -5.32 -32.54
C ALA A 169 -9.20 -5.24 -31.13
N ALA A 170 -9.72 -4.34 -30.31
CA ALA A 170 -9.32 -4.22 -28.91
C ALA A 170 -9.86 -5.41 -28.09
N PRO A 171 -9.01 -6.21 -27.41
CA PRO A 171 -9.47 -7.31 -26.56
C PRO A 171 -10.08 -6.81 -25.24
N ILE A 172 -9.71 -5.60 -24.81
CA ILE A 172 -10.20 -4.96 -23.58
C ILE A 172 -10.60 -3.51 -23.86
N SER A 173 -11.43 -2.95 -22.98
CA SER A 173 -11.70 -1.51 -22.95
C SER A 173 -10.56 -0.79 -22.22
N GLY A 174 -10.14 0.37 -22.72
CA GLY A 174 -9.04 1.15 -22.14
C GLY A 174 -8.62 2.29 -23.04
N VAL A 175 -7.35 2.70 -22.94
CA VAL A 175 -6.73 3.71 -23.81
C VAL A 175 -5.73 3.02 -24.72
N LEU A 176 -5.77 3.34 -26.02
CA LEU A 176 -4.73 2.93 -26.95
C LEU A 176 -3.47 3.75 -26.65
N ASP A 177 -2.59 3.20 -25.81
CA ASP A 177 -1.39 3.87 -25.32
C ASP A 177 -0.37 4.06 -26.44
N ASP A 178 -0.10 2.97 -27.16
CA ASP A 178 0.86 2.97 -28.24
C ASP A 178 0.40 2.18 -29.47
N ARG A 179 0.92 2.58 -30.62
CA ARG A 179 0.75 1.93 -31.92
C ARG A 179 2.12 1.68 -32.50
N LEU A 180 2.48 0.41 -32.58
CA LEU A 180 3.85 -0.04 -32.87
C LEU A 180 4.14 -0.21 -34.37
N VAL A 181 3.13 0.00 -35.22
CA VAL A 181 3.21 -0.19 -36.68
C VAL A 181 2.58 0.97 -37.44
N GLU A 182 3.17 1.36 -38.57
CA GLU A 182 2.72 2.46 -39.44
C GLU A 182 2.07 1.95 -40.74
N ILE A 183 1.27 2.82 -41.40
CA ILE A 183 0.65 2.48 -42.69
C ILE A 183 1.76 2.15 -43.70
N GLY A 184 1.59 1.04 -44.42
CA GLY A 184 2.59 0.50 -45.34
C GLY A 184 3.59 -0.46 -44.69
N ALA A 185 3.60 -0.62 -43.37
CA ALA A 185 4.43 -1.62 -42.71
C ALA A 185 3.89 -3.03 -42.98
N MET A 186 4.80 -3.97 -43.28
CA MET A 186 4.49 -5.38 -43.36
C MET A 186 4.71 -6.04 -42.00
N VAL A 187 3.76 -6.86 -41.57
CA VAL A 187 3.82 -7.60 -40.30
C VAL A 187 3.67 -9.10 -40.54
N SER A 188 4.21 -9.88 -39.60
CA SER A 188 4.03 -11.33 -39.51
C SER A 188 3.25 -11.68 -38.24
N PRO A 189 2.60 -12.87 -38.17
CA PRO A 189 1.95 -13.33 -36.95
C PRO A 189 2.90 -13.27 -35.75
N GLY A 190 2.40 -12.76 -34.61
CA GLY A 190 3.17 -12.52 -33.39
C GLY A 190 3.84 -11.15 -33.30
N THR A 191 3.92 -10.38 -34.40
CA THR A 191 4.48 -9.01 -34.38
C THR A 191 3.58 -8.10 -33.54
N PRO A 192 4.11 -7.40 -32.51
CA PRO A 192 3.34 -6.41 -31.75
C PRO A 192 2.87 -5.25 -32.64
N VAL A 193 1.60 -4.87 -32.54
CA VAL A 193 0.97 -3.84 -33.39
C VAL A 193 0.39 -2.66 -32.60
N ALA A 194 -0.07 -2.92 -31.37
CA ALA A 194 -0.71 -1.91 -30.53
C ALA A 194 -0.59 -2.31 -29.05
N ARG A 195 -0.68 -1.34 -28.16
CA ARG A 195 -0.75 -1.54 -26.71
C ARG A 195 -1.97 -0.83 -26.15
N ILE A 196 -2.80 -1.55 -25.41
CA ILE A 196 -3.97 -0.98 -24.72
C ILE A 196 -3.74 -1.09 -23.23
N VAL A 197 -3.96 0.03 -22.55
CA VAL A 197 -3.82 0.14 -21.10
C VAL A 197 -5.19 0.50 -20.51
N GLN A 198 -5.66 -0.32 -19.58
CA GLN A 198 -6.86 -0.03 -18.81
C GLN A 198 -6.48 0.90 -17.63
N THR A 199 -7.13 2.06 -17.57
CA THR A 199 -6.77 3.16 -16.65
C THR A 199 -7.94 3.68 -15.82
N ASP A 200 -9.15 3.14 -15.97
CA ASP A 200 -10.34 3.47 -15.18
C ASP A 200 -10.22 3.02 -13.72
N THR A 201 -9.52 1.91 -13.50
CA THR A 201 -9.06 1.44 -12.20
C THR A 201 -7.54 1.32 -12.25
N ILE A 202 -6.88 1.80 -11.21
CA ILE A 202 -5.43 1.67 -11.04
C ILE A 202 -5.17 0.75 -9.86
N ARG A 203 -4.21 -0.14 -10.03
CA ARG A 203 -3.71 -1.00 -8.98
C ARG A 203 -2.47 -0.39 -8.38
N ILE A 204 -2.47 -0.14 -7.08
CA ILE A 204 -1.27 0.27 -6.37
C ILE A 204 -0.60 -0.99 -5.85
N THR A 205 0.68 -1.17 -6.19
CA THR A 205 1.49 -2.27 -5.67
C THR A 205 2.54 -1.72 -4.72
N ALA A 206 2.74 -2.40 -3.59
CA ALA A 206 3.78 -2.05 -2.63
C ALA A 206 4.34 -3.27 -1.93
N GLY A 207 5.47 -3.09 -1.25
CA GLY A 207 6.09 -4.11 -0.42
C GLY A 207 5.94 -3.78 1.06
N ALA A 208 5.25 -4.64 1.81
CA ALA A 208 5.18 -4.56 3.27
C ALA A 208 6.33 -5.37 3.90
N PRO A 209 7.25 -4.75 4.67
CA PRO A 209 8.28 -5.48 5.39
C PRO A 209 7.72 -6.55 6.32
N GLU A 210 8.46 -7.65 6.52
CA GLU A 210 8.04 -8.80 7.33
C GLU A 210 7.55 -8.44 8.74
N ARG A 211 8.16 -7.43 9.37
CA ARG A 211 7.75 -6.93 10.70
C ARG A 211 6.30 -6.46 10.79
N TYR A 212 5.66 -6.15 9.65
CA TYR A 212 4.27 -5.72 9.56
C TYR A 212 3.34 -6.80 9.00
N ALA A 213 3.84 -7.97 8.63
CA ALA A 213 3.08 -9.01 7.94
C ALA A 213 1.87 -9.53 8.74
N LEU A 214 1.99 -9.60 10.07
CA LEU A 214 0.89 -10.01 10.94
C LEU A 214 -0.13 -8.90 11.19
N ALA A 215 0.24 -7.65 10.94
CA ALA A 215 -0.56 -6.47 11.26
C ALA A 215 -1.34 -5.92 10.05
N LEU A 216 -1.22 -6.58 8.88
CA LEU A 216 -1.77 -6.10 7.62
C LEU A 216 -2.72 -7.15 7.01
N PRO A 217 -3.97 -7.23 7.49
CA PRO A 217 -4.96 -8.12 6.90
C PRO A 217 -5.47 -7.60 5.56
N VAL A 218 -5.96 -8.51 4.72
CA VAL A 218 -6.80 -8.14 3.55
C VAL A 218 -8.06 -7.43 4.04
N GLY A 219 -8.47 -6.36 3.36
CA GLY A 219 -9.57 -5.49 3.75
C GLY A 219 -9.18 -4.37 4.72
N ALA A 220 -7.89 -4.24 5.08
CA ALA A 220 -7.42 -3.09 5.84
C ALA A 220 -7.66 -1.79 5.06
N ARG A 221 -8.22 -0.78 5.74
CA ARG A 221 -8.40 0.56 5.17
C ARG A 221 -7.05 1.20 4.92
N ALA A 222 -6.90 1.80 3.76
CA ALA A 222 -5.70 2.49 3.36
C ALA A 222 -6.02 3.79 2.64
N SER A 223 -5.18 4.80 2.87
CA SER A 223 -5.18 6.02 2.08
C SER A 223 -3.94 6.06 1.20
N VAL A 224 -4.09 6.59 0.00
CA VAL A 224 -3.03 6.69 -0.99
C VAL A 224 -2.91 8.13 -1.43
N SER A 225 -1.69 8.64 -1.48
CA SER A 225 -1.37 9.97 -1.96
C SER A 225 -0.27 9.91 -3.01
N PHE A 226 -0.24 10.92 -3.89
CA PHE A 226 0.73 11.03 -4.96
C PHE A 226 1.33 12.44 -4.94
N ASP A 227 2.63 12.58 -4.68
CA ASP A 227 3.32 13.87 -4.67
C ASP A 227 3.06 14.69 -5.96
N ALA A 228 2.94 13.99 -7.10
CA ALA A 228 2.71 14.61 -8.40
C ALA A 228 1.29 15.18 -8.58
N LEU A 229 0.33 14.77 -7.74
CA LEU A 229 -1.07 15.22 -7.78
C LEU A 229 -1.41 16.19 -6.63
N GLY A 230 -0.42 16.59 -5.83
CA GLY A 230 -0.60 17.47 -4.68
C GLY A 230 -1.19 16.74 -3.47
N ASP A 231 -1.96 17.47 -2.65
CA ASP A 231 -2.48 16.97 -1.36
C ASP A 231 -3.77 16.14 -1.49
N GLU A 232 -4.07 15.60 -2.68
CA GLU A 232 -5.23 14.73 -2.86
C GLU A 232 -4.99 13.35 -2.24
N VAL A 233 -5.95 12.91 -1.43
CA VAL A 233 -5.93 11.61 -0.76
C VAL A 233 -7.02 10.71 -1.33
N TYR A 234 -6.61 9.52 -1.76
CA TYR A 234 -7.48 8.50 -2.33
C TYR A 234 -7.69 7.38 -1.31
N GLU A 235 -8.94 7.20 -0.88
CA GLU A 235 -9.33 6.13 0.03
C GLU A 235 -9.49 4.80 -0.72
N GLY A 236 -8.99 3.71 -0.12
CA GLY A 236 -9.11 2.37 -0.66
C GLY A 236 -8.92 1.29 0.41
N GLU A 237 -8.91 0.05 -0.03
CA GLU A 237 -8.70 -1.10 0.84
C GLU A 237 -7.65 -2.03 0.25
N VAL A 238 -6.91 -2.72 1.12
CA VAL A 238 -5.95 -3.74 0.69
C VAL A 238 -6.71 -4.94 0.13
N THR A 239 -6.57 -5.20 -1.18
CA THR A 239 -7.27 -6.28 -1.88
C THR A 239 -6.47 -7.58 -1.88
N TYR A 240 -5.14 -7.49 -1.78
CA TYR A 240 -4.25 -8.64 -1.79
C TYR A 240 -3.06 -8.46 -0.86
N VAL A 241 -2.70 -9.53 -0.17
CA VAL A 241 -1.47 -9.65 0.61
C VAL A 241 -0.82 -10.98 0.23
N GLY A 242 0.41 -10.93 -0.26
CA GLY A 242 1.15 -12.12 -0.67
C GLY A 242 1.43 -13.07 0.48
N ALA A 243 1.34 -14.37 0.22
CA ALA A 243 1.70 -15.40 1.19
C ALA A 243 3.20 -15.72 1.24
N VAL A 244 3.97 -15.19 0.28
CA VAL A 244 5.41 -15.46 0.11
C VAL A 244 6.14 -14.13 0.08
N VAL A 245 7.28 -14.09 0.76
CA VAL A 245 8.20 -12.94 0.74
C VAL A 245 8.89 -12.87 -0.62
N ASP A 246 8.89 -11.69 -1.22
CA ASP A 246 9.73 -11.39 -2.38
C ASP A 246 11.21 -11.42 -1.94
N PRO A 247 12.05 -12.31 -2.53
CA PRO A 247 13.41 -12.53 -2.05
C PRO A 247 14.36 -11.37 -2.33
N GLU A 248 14.06 -10.51 -3.31
CA GLU A 248 14.90 -9.36 -3.66
C GLU A 248 14.68 -8.20 -2.69
N SER A 249 13.43 -7.91 -2.38
CA SER A 249 13.03 -6.79 -1.52
C SER A 249 12.86 -7.18 -0.04
N ARG A 250 12.74 -8.48 0.27
CA ARG A 250 12.37 -9.01 1.59
C ARG A 250 11.07 -8.42 2.13
N THR A 251 10.10 -8.22 1.24
CA THR A 251 8.77 -7.71 1.57
C THR A 251 7.68 -8.66 1.11
N PHE A 252 6.51 -8.57 1.73
CA PHE A 252 5.29 -9.18 1.22
C PHE A 252 4.64 -8.23 0.22
N PRO A 253 4.31 -8.68 -1.00
CA PRO A 253 3.62 -7.84 -1.96
C PRO A 253 2.20 -7.56 -1.47
N ILE A 254 1.80 -6.30 -1.54
CA ILE A 254 0.44 -5.87 -1.25
C ILE A 254 -0.13 -5.13 -2.46
N GLU A 255 -1.43 -5.30 -2.68
CA GLU A 255 -2.14 -4.62 -3.76
C GLU A 255 -3.39 -3.93 -3.21
N LEU A 256 -3.70 -2.79 -3.80
CA LEU A 256 -4.91 -2.00 -3.55
C LEU A 256 -5.45 -1.53 -4.89
N ASP A 257 -6.76 -1.59 -5.09
CA ASP A 257 -7.39 -1.12 -6.33
C ASP A 257 -8.12 0.20 -6.06
N LEU A 258 -7.81 1.23 -6.85
CA LEU A 258 -8.40 2.57 -6.73
C LEU A 258 -9.16 2.97 -8.00
N PRO A 259 -10.36 3.57 -7.85
CA PRO A 259 -11.04 4.19 -8.98
C PRO A 259 -10.24 5.40 -9.46
N ASN A 260 -10.08 5.54 -10.77
CA ASN A 260 -9.32 6.61 -11.41
C ASN A 260 -10.18 7.36 -12.44
N PRO A 261 -11.24 8.06 -11.99
CA PRO A 261 -12.10 8.82 -12.90
C PRO A 261 -11.27 9.88 -13.63
N GLY A 262 -11.43 9.97 -14.95
CA GLY A 262 -10.67 10.91 -15.78
C GLY A 262 -9.23 10.48 -16.10
N GLY A 263 -8.76 9.36 -15.55
CA GLY A 263 -7.44 8.79 -15.88
C GLY A 263 -6.28 9.69 -15.44
N VAL A 264 -6.44 10.37 -14.30
CA VAL A 264 -5.46 11.33 -13.76
C VAL A 264 -4.22 10.60 -13.27
N ILE A 265 -4.42 9.52 -12.52
CA ILE A 265 -3.36 8.64 -12.05
C ILE A 265 -2.82 7.84 -13.24
N LYS A 266 -1.51 7.93 -13.50
CA LYS A 266 -0.85 7.20 -14.58
C LYS A 266 -0.06 6.01 -14.02
N SER A 267 0.01 4.94 -14.81
CA SER A 267 0.89 3.81 -14.51
C SER A 267 2.34 4.29 -14.42
N GLY A 268 3.06 3.82 -13.41
CA GLY A 268 4.43 4.21 -13.07
C GLY A 268 4.55 5.38 -12.09
N MET A 269 3.44 6.04 -11.68
CA MET A 269 3.50 7.06 -10.63
C MET A 269 3.85 6.43 -9.28
N ILE A 270 4.67 7.12 -8.50
CA ILE A 270 5.01 6.72 -7.13
C ILE A 270 3.87 7.17 -6.22
N ALA A 271 3.44 6.25 -5.37
CA ALA A 271 2.39 6.45 -4.38
C ALA A 271 2.97 6.32 -2.97
N GLU A 272 2.50 7.14 -2.04
CA GLU A 272 2.65 6.89 -0.60
C GLU A 272 1.34 6.30 -0.07
N ILE A 273 1.44 5.10 0.49
CA ILE A 273 0.31 4.34 1.02
C ILE A 273 0.37 4.39 2.54
N SER A 274 -0.70 4.83 3.18
CA SER A 274 -0.89 4.78 4.63
C SER A 274 -1.97 3.76 4.96
N VAL A 275 -1.57 2.59 5.47
CA VAL A 275 -2.54 1.55 5.87
C VAL A 275 -2.81 1.63 7.36
N VAL A 276 -4.09 1.59 7.74
CA VAL A 276 -4.51 1.59 9.15
C VAL A 276 -4.11 0.26 9.80
N GLN A 277 -3.24 0.34 10.81
CA GLN A 277 -2.78 -0.79 11.59
C GLN A 277 -3.68 -1.06 12.79
N GLU A 278 -4.02 0.02 13.51
CA GLU A 278 -4.76 -0.04 14.77
C GLU A 278 -5.52 1.26 14.96
N GLU A 279 -6.74 1.17 15.48
CA GLU A 279 -7.58 2.32 15.81
C GLU A 279 -8.08 2.17 17.25
N ILE A 280 -7.82 3.19 18.06
CA ILE A 280 -8.19 3.24 19.47
C ILE A 280 -9.10 4.46 19.63
N ALA A 281 -10.39 4.24 19.84
CA ALA A 281 -11.39 5.31 19.86
C ALA A 281 -11.22 6.27 21.06
N ASP A 282 -10.90 5.73 22.24
CA ASP A 282 -10.81 6.47 23.50
C ASP A 282 -9.37 6.40 24.06
N ALA A 283 -8.40 6.88 23.29
CA ALA A 283 -7.00 6.88 23.70
C ALA A 283 -6.65 8.14 24.50
N LEU A 284 -5.90 7.96 25.60
CA LEU A 284 -5.18 9.07 26.25
C LEU A 284 -3.84 9.23 25.55
N VAL A 285 -3.74 10.26 24.72
CA VAL A 285 -2.55 10.54 23.90
C VAL A 285 -1.76 11.66 24.54
N VAL A 286 -0.47 11.42 24.69
CA VAL A 286 0.50 12.32 25.31
C VAL A 286 1.58 12.69 24.27
N PRO A 287 1.97 13.97 24.14
CA PRO A 287 3.10 14.35 23.32
C PRO A 287 4.39 13.69 23.80
N GLN A 288 5.23 13.20 22.89
CA GLN A 288 6.48 12.51 23.22
C GLN A 288 7.38 13.34 24.14
N GLN A 289 7.40 14.66 23.95
CA GLN A 289 8.18 15.59 24.78
C GLN A 289 7.78 15.57 26.26
N ALA A 290 6.52 15.27 26.60
CA ALA A 290 6.05 15.25 27.98
C ALA A 290 6.52 14.02 28.77
N LEU A 291 7.02 12.98 28.09
CA LEU A 291 7.56 11.78 28.72
C LEU A 291 9.02 12.00 29.14
N VAL A 292 9.31 11.69 30.41
CA VAL A 292 10.66 11.69 30.97
C VAL A 292 11.11 10.25 31.15
N ALA A 293 12.18 9.87 30.45
CA ALA A 293 12.78 8.56 30.59
C ALA A 293 13.56 8.45 31.92
N MET A 294 13.24 7.44 32.71
CA MET A 294 13.95 7.06 33.94
C MET A 294 14.55 5.65 33.79
N GLU A 295 15.35 5.20 34.77
CA GLU A 295 15.98 3.87 34.71
C GLU A 295 14.97 2.71 34.63
N GLU A 296 13.78 2.89 35.23
CA GLU A 296 12.77 1.83 35.37
C GLU A 296 11.58 1.98 34.41
N GLY A 297 11.56 3.01 33.55
CA GLY A 297 10.47 3.24 32.61
C GLY A 297 10.28 4.71 32.24
N TYR A 298 9.05 5.07 31.87
CA TYR A 298 8.68 6.44 31.54
C TYR A 298 7.83 7.05 32.66
N VAL A 299 8.06 8.31 32.95
CA VAL A 299 7.31 9.11 33.91
C VAL A 299 6.77 10.33 33.22
N VAL A 300 5.55 10.71 33.57
CA VAL A 300 4.96 12.01 33.22
C VAL A 300 4.69 12.80 34.48
N PHE A 301 4.63 14.12 34.35
CA PHE A 301 4.25 14.99 35.45
C PHE A 301 2.83 15.48 35.24
N VAL A 302 1.97 15.28 36.23
CA VAL A 302 0.61 15.83 36.27
C VAL A 302 0.55 16.90 37.35
N VAL A 303 -0.17 17.98 37.09
CA VAL A 303 -0.38 19.04 38.08
C VAL A 303 -1.60 18.70 38.94
N GLU A 304 -1.37 18.58 40.25
CA GLU A 304 -2.43 18.43 41.25
C GLU A 304 -2.62 19.73 42.04
N GLY A 305 -3.88 20.05 42.34
CA GLY A 305 -4.27 21.29 43.02
C GLY A 305 -4.42 22.47 42.08
N ALA A 306 -4.66 23.66 42.66
CA ALA A 306 -4.89 24.90 41.92
C ALA A 306 -4.27 26.09 42.66
N GLY A 307 -3.92 27.15 41.92
CA GLY A 307 -3.35 28.36 42.48
C GLY A 307 -1.95 28.14 43.07
N ASP A 308 -1.64 28.80 44.19
CA ASP A 308 -0.30 28.80 44.78
C ASP A 308 0.14 27.44 45.36
N ASP A 309 -0.79 26.51 45.55
CA ASP A 309 -0.54 25.15 46.05
C ASP A 309 -0.44 24.07 44.97
N ALA A 310 -0.46 24.46 43.69
CA ALA A 310 -0.27 23.53 42.58
C ALA A 310 1.10 22.82 42.69
N ARG A 311 1.07 21.49 42.59
CA ARG A 311 2.27 20.64 42.70
C ARG A 311 2.36 19.69 41.51
N ALA A 312 3.58 19.40 41.09
CA ALA A 312 3.84 18.35 40.11
C ALA A 312 3.86 17.00 40.81
N GLU A 313 2.99 16.09 40.41
CA GLU A 313 3.03 14.69 40.77
C GLU A 313 3.72 13.90 39.64
N ALA A 314 4.75 13.13 40.00
CA ALA A 314 5.41 12.22 39.06
C ALA A 314 4.62 10.91 39.01
N ARG A 315 4.04 10.57 37.86
CA ARG A 315 3.32 9.31 37.63
C ARG A 315 4.07 8.45 36.62
N THR A 316 4.38 7.22 37.02
CA THR A 316 4.92 6.22 36.10
C THR A 316 3.83 5.81 35.12
N VAL A 317 4.18 5.75 33.84
CA VAL A 317 3.23 5.42 32.77
C VAL A 317 3.70 4.22 31.96
N GLU A 318 2.74 3.41 31.54
CA GLU A 318 2.96 2.33 30.59
C GLU A 318 2.56 2.80 29.18
N VAL A 319 3.54 2.85 28.29
CA VAL A 319 3.32 3.21 26.88
C VAL A 319 2.70 2.01 26.16
N ALA A 320 1.50 2.22 25.60
CA ALA A 320 0.83 1.20 24.81
C ALA A 320 1.26 1.27 23.34
N VAL A 321 1.13 2.44 22.72
CA VAL A 321 1.39 2.66 21.30
C VAL A 321 2.07 4.01 21.09
N SER A 322 2.99 4.11 20.13
CA SER A 322 3.62 5.37 19.75
C SER A 322 3.68 5.55 18.24
N GLN A 323 3.39 6.76 17.76
CA GLN A 323 3.52 7.16 16.37
C GLN A 323 3.85 8.65 16.24
N GLY A 324 5.02 8.95 15.68
CA GLY A 324 5.47 10.34 15.53
C GLY A 324 5.65 11.00 16.89
N ASN A 325 5.00 12.15 17.09
CA ASN A 325 5.00 12.87 18.37
C ASN A 325 3.91 12.36 19.34
N ASP A 326 3.01 11.50 18.90
CA ASP A 326 1.86 11.06 19.70
C ASP A 326 2.14 9.71 20.35
N ILE A 327 1.95 9.64 21.67
CA ILE A 327 2.14 8.42 22.47
C ILE A 327 0.86 8.11 23.23
N VAL A 328 0.26 6.96 22.93
CA VAL A 328 -0.89 6.42 23.66
C VAL A 328 -0.39 5.77 24.95
N VAL A 329 -0.91 6.27 26.07
CA VAL A 329 -0.62 5.74 27.40
C VAL A 329 -1.71 4.74 27.79
N GLY A 330 -1.30 3.52 28.14
CA GLY A 330 -2.21 2.45 28.55
C GLY A 330 -2.58 2.50 30.04
N SER A 331 -1.68 3.00 30.88
CA SER A 331 -1.91 3.16 32.32
C SER A 331 -1.01 4.26 32.92
N GLY A 332 -1.44 4.85 34.04
CA GLY A 332 -0.68 5.87 34.79
C GLY A 332 -1.18 7.32 34.65
N VAL A 333 -2.12 7.58 33.74
CA VAL A 333 -2.82 8.87 33.61
C VAL A 333 -4.33 8.65 33.43
N ASN A 334 -5.11 9.66 33.79
CA ASN A 334 -6.57 9.66 33.70
C ASN A 334 -7.08 10.80 32.81
N SER A 335 -8.28 10.63 32.27
CA SER A 335 -8.99 11.72 31.61
C SER A 335 -9.22 12.89 32.60
N GLY A 336 -8.96 14.10 32.12
CA GLY A 336 -9.08 15.34 32.88
C GLY A 336 -7.79 15.79 33.58
N ASP A 337 -6.75 14.94 33.62
CA ASP A 337 -5.44 15.28 34.19
C ASP A 337 -4.80 16.48 33.46
N LEU A 338 -4.11 17.34 34.21
CA LEU A 338 -3.32 18.45 33.68
C LEU A 338 -1.87 18.00 33.48
N LEU A 339 -1.56 17.48 32.31
CA LEU A 339 -0.23 16.98 31.95
C LEU A 339 0.74 18.14 31.71
N VAL A 340 1.93 18.08 32.31
CA VAL A 340 3.02 19.04 32.00
C VAL A 340 3.67 18.69 30.67
N VAL A 341 3.58 19.58 29.69
CA VAL A 341 4.18 19.42 28.35
C VAL A 341 5.50 20.19 28.19
N VAL A 342 5.70 21.27 28.96
CA VAL A 342 6.95 22.06 28.99
C VAL A 342 7.36 22.37 30.43
N GLY A 343 8.66 22.26 30.74
CA GLY A 343 9.25 22.49 32.07
C GLY A 343 9.53 21.21 32.87
N GLN A 344 9.14 20.06 32.35
CA GLN A 344 9.25 18.71 32.91
C GLN A 344 10.68 18.29 33.29
N GLN A 345 11.71 18.70 32.54
CA GLN A 345 13.11 18.31 32.82
C GLN A 345 13.65 18.89 34.14
N GLY A 346 13.04 19.99 34.62
CA GLY A 346 13.44 20.67 35.84
C GLY A 346 12.62 20.29 37.07
N LEU A 347 11.67 19.34 36.94
CA LEU A 347 10.74 18.94 37.98
C LEU A 347 11.21 17.67 38.71
N THR A 348 10.96 17.65 40.00
CA THR A 348 10.92 16.42 40.82
C THR A 348 9.50 16.26 41.39
N GLY A 349 9.10 15.03 41.68
CA GLY A 349 7.80 14.77 42.32
C GLY A 349 7.66 15.57 43.62
N GLY A 350 6.56 16.32 43.73
CA GLY A 350 6.23 17.17 44.87
C GLY A 350 6.64 18.64 44.74
N ASP A 351 7.34 19.03 43.67
CA ASP A 351 7.72 20.43 43.41
C ASP A 351 6.49 21.32 43.22
N ARG A 352 6.56 22.56 43.74
CA ARG A 352 5.53 23.57 43.46
C ARG A 352 5.68 24.07 42.03
N VAL A 353 4.57 24.13 41.33
CA VAL A 353 4.53 24.58 39.95
C VAL A 353 3.64 25.79 39.78
N ARG A 354 3.99 26.64 38.82
CA ARG A 354 3.13 27.71 38.33
C ARG A 354 2.80 27.42 36.89
N VAL A 355 1.52 27.24 36.59
CA VAL A 355 1.03 27.09 35.22
C VAL A 355 1.10 28.45 34.53
N VAL A 356 1.88 28.54 33.45
CA VAL A 356 2.11 29.78 32.71
C VAL A 356 1.24 29.87 31.45
N SER A 357 0.90 28.73 30.85
CA SER A 357 -0.05 28.59 29.73
C SER A 357 -0.73 27.22 29.76
N SER A 358 -1.97 27.18 29.26
CA SER A 358 -2.72 25.96 28.91
C SER A 358 -2.92 25.94 27.40
N SER A 359 -2.45 24.89 26.72
CA SER A 359 -2.53 24.77 25.25
C SER A 359 -3.96 24.60 24.68
N GLY A 360 -4.99 24.63 25.54
CA GLY A 360 -6.41 24.56 25.15
C GLY A 360 -7.15 25.90 25.03
N ASP A 361 -6.55 27.03 25.41
CA ASP A 361 -7.23 28.35 25.44
C ASP A 361 -6.91 29.24 24.22
N ALA A 362 -6.27 28.70 23.17
CA ALA A 362 -5.74 29.50 22.05
C ALA A 362 -6.63 29.53 20.78
N GLU A 363 -7.80 28.89 20.74
CA GLU A 363 -8.69 28.93 19.56
C GLU A 363 -9.96 29.79 19.70
N GLU A 364 -10.30 30.31 20.89
CA GLU A 364 -11.41 31.28 21.05
C GLU A 364 -10.88 32.70 21.27
N GLY A 365 -10.40 33.35 20.21
CA GLY A 365 -9.90 34.72 20.32
C GLY A 365 -9.46 35.35 19.00
N GLY A 366 -10.26 35.22 17.94
CA GLY A 366 -10.00 35.86 16.66
C GLY A 366 -11.28 36.28 15.95
N GLU A 367 -11.82 37.44 16.36
CA GLU A 367 -12.62 38.33 15.49
C GLU A 367 -11.97 39.72 15.45
#